data_AF-A0AAW2XL16-F1
#
_entry.id   AF-A0AAW2XL16-F1
#
_cell.length_a   1.000
_cell.length_b   1.000
_cell.length_c   1.000
_cell.angle_alpha   90.00
_cell.angle_beta   90.00
_cell.angle_gamma   90.00
#
_symmetry.space_group_name_H-M   'P 1'
#
loop_
_entity.id
_entity.type
_entity.pdbx_description
1 polymer ?
#
loop_
_entity_poly.entity_id
_entity_poly.type
_entity_poly.pdbx_seq_one_letter_code
_entity_poly.pdbx_strand_id
1 'polypeptide(L)'
;MADGTRLKEIQETQKKIDLLLIDERARRQAGEEQTHAHLDQLIEAQDGLQDAVMNVEHALIIVQQQLQSVVEQLQLYNKNKSILGEGLPAYVERGSSSHVTAHHSVGNEYTNPFNSGSYNALHRMEFPLFNGEDARIWIRTCMRYFR
;
A
#
# COMPACT_ATOMS: atom_id res chain seq x y z
N MET A 1 19.60 -2.98 81.67
CA MET A 1 19.63 -3.86 80.48
C MET A 1 18.67 -3.43 79.36
N ALA A 2 17.82 -2.40 79.54
CA ALA A 2 16.83 -2.00 78.52
C ALA A 2 17.44 -1.31 77.28
N ASP A 3 18.56 -0.59 77.42
CA ASP A 3 19.16 0.21 76.34
C ASP A 3 19.68 -0.61 75.15
N GLY A 4 20.10 -1.86 75.38
CA GLY A 4 20.53 -2.76 74.31
C GLY A 4 19.41 -3.13 73.33
N THR A 5 18.15 -3.10 73.80
CA THR A 5 16.98 -3.46 72.99
C THR A 5 16.57 -2.30 72.08
N ARG A 6 16.58 -1.07 72.60
CA ARG A 6 16.25 0.15 71.84
C ARG A 6 17.28 0.44 70.74
N LEU A 7 18.57 0.27 71.02
CA LEU A 7 19.62 0.44 70.01
C LEU A 7 19.48 -0.56 68.86
N LYS A 8 19.12 -1.81 69.18
CA LYS A 8 18.87 -2.87 68.19
C LYS A 8 17.68 -2.53 67.30
N GLU A 9 16.57 -2.05 67.87
CA GLU A 9 15.41 -1.58 67.10
C GLU A 9 15.78 -0.44 66.14
N ILE A 10 16.55 0.57 66.61
CA ILE A 10 17.00 1.67 65.76
C ILE A 10 17.86 1.14 64.60
N GLN A 11 18.79 0.21 64.87
CA GLN A 11 19.58 -0.42 63.81
C GLN A 11 18.73 -1.22 62.82
N GLU A 12 17.72 -1.96 63.28
CA GLU A 12 16.82 -2.72 62.41
C GLU A 12 15.96 -1.79 61.54
N THR A 13 15.46 -0.69 62.11
CA THR A 13 14.73 0.33 61.34
C THR A 13 15.62 0.99 60.29
N GLN A 14 16.87 1.30 60.62
CA GLN A 14 17.84 1.85 59.66
C GLN A 14 18.08 0.89 58.50
N LYS A 15 18.37 -0.39 58.80
CA LYS A 15 18.56 -1.42 57.77
C LYS A 15 17.35 -1.58 56.86
N LYS A 16 16.14 -1.49 57.42
CA LYS A 16 14.90 -1.56 56.64
C LYS A 16 14.76 -0.38 55.69
N ILE A 17 15.08 0.83 56.14
CA ILE A 17 15.07 2.04 55.30
C ILE A 17 16.11 1.91 54.18
N ASP A 18 17.33 1.48 54.50
CA ASP A 18 18.39 1.28 53.52
C ASP A 18 17.99 0.25 52.46
N LEU A 19 17.37 -0.86 52.88
CA LEU A 19 16.88 -1.90 51.97
C LEU A 19 15.79 -1.37 51.02
N LEU A 20 14.81 -0.62 51.55
CA LEU A 20 13.76 -0.02 50.73
C LEU A 20 14.32 0.99 49.72
N LEU A 21 15.35 1.74 50.11
CA LEU A 21 16.01 2.68 49.20
C LEU A 21 16.74 1.94 48.06
N ILE A 22 17.41 0.83 48.38
CA ILE A 22 18.09 -0.01 47.38
C ILE A 22 17.07 -0.63 46.42
N ASP A 23 15.96 -1.16 46.94
CA ASP A 23 14.90 -1.77 46.13
C ASP A 23 14.26 -0.75 45.16
N GLU A 24 13.93 0.44 45.66
CA GLU A 24 13.38 1.51 44.82
C GLU A 24 14.37 1.96 43.74
N ARG A 25 15.67 2.02 44.07
CA ARG A 25 16.72 2.34 43.09
C ARG A 25 16.83 1.25 42.03
N ALA A 26 16.82 -0.02 42.43
CA ALA A 26 16.86 -1.15 41.51
C ALA A 26 15.65 -1.16 40.57
N ARG A 27 14.46 -0.86 41.09
CA ARG A 27 13.23 -0.76 40.30
C ARG A 27 13.29 0.35 39.26
N ARG A 28 13.81 1.54 39.63
CA ARG A 28 13.99 2.65 38.68
C ARG A 28 15.00 2.29 37.59
N GLN A 29 16.13 1.70 37.98
CA GLN A 29 17.16 1.31 37.03
C GLN A 29 16.65 0.24 36.05
N ALA A 30 15.91 -0.75 36.52
CA ALA A 30 15.28 -1.75 35.65
C ALA A 30 14.28 -1.11 34.67
N GLY A 31 13.53 -0.10 35.11
CA GLY A 31 12.64 0.67 34.25
C GLY A 31 13.39 1.47 33.19
N GLU A 32 14.48 2.13 33.56
CA GLU A 32 15.36 2.86 32.63
C GLU A 32 15.96 1.90 31.58
N GLU A 33 16.52 0.77 32.02
CA GLU A 33 17.07 -0.27 31.13
C GLU A 33 16.01 -0.79 30.14
N GLN A 34 14.76 -1.00 30.60
CA GLN A 34 13.66 -1.40 29.71
C GLN A 34 13.35 -0.32 28.67
N THR A 35 13.31 0.96 29.07
CA THR A 35 13.06 2.05 28.11
C THR A 35 14.19 2.19 27.10
N HIS A 36 15.44 2.02 27.52
CA HIS A 36 16.58 2.01 26.61
C HIS A 36 16.52 0.85 25.62
N ALA A 37 16.24 -0.37 26.09
CA ALA A 37 16.08 -1.52 25.21
C ALA A 37 14.95 -1.32 24.19
N HIS A 38 13.86 -0.63 24.57
CA HIS A 38 12.80 -0.32 23.62
C HIS A 38 13.20 0.73 22.59
N LEU A 39 13.98 1.74 22.98
CA LEU A 39 14.54 2.72 22.05
C LEU A 39 15.49 2.07 21.06
N ASP A 40 16.35 1.16 21.50
CA ASP A 40 17.27 0.43 20.64
C ASP A 40 16.52 -0.39 19.58
N GLN A 41 15.44 -1.08 19.97
CA GLN A 41 14.56 -1.79 19.03
C GLN A 41 13.91 -0.87 18.00
N LEU A 42 13.52 0.34 18.40
CA LEU A 42 12.95 1.33 17.48
C LEU A 42 13.98 1.84 16.48
N ILE A 43 15.22 2.04 16.92
CA ILE A 43 16.33 2.44 16.04
C ILE A 43 16.61 1.33 15.02
N GLU A 44 16.73 0.08 15.47
CA GLU A 44 16.93 -1.06 14.57
C GLU A 44 15.80 -1.20 13.54
N ALA A 45 14.54 -1.02 13.98
CA ALA A 45 13.39 -1.06 13.08
C ALA A 45 13.40 0.12 12.09
N GLN A 46 13.82 1.31 12.52
CA GLN A 46 13.96 2.48 11.67
C GLN A 46 15.03 2.26 10.59
N ASP A 47 16.20 1.74 10.95
CA ASP A 47 17.28 1.43 10.02
C ASP A 47 16.83 0.39 8.98
N GLY A 48 16.16 -0.69 9.42
CA GLY A 48 15.61 -1.69 8.52
C GLY A 48 14.55 -1.13 7.57
N LEU A 49 13.71 -0.21 8.03
CA LEU A 49 12.73 0.47 7.18
C LEU A 49 13.41 1.38 6.15
N GLN A 50 14.46 2.09 6.55
CA GLN A 50 15.22 2.96 5.65
C GLN A 50 15.89 2.17 4.53
N ASP A 51 16.48 1.02 4.86
CA ASP A 51 17.06 0.09 3.87
C ASP A 51 15.99 -0.43 2.90
N ALA A 52 14.81 -0.79 3.41
CA ALA A 52 13.70 -1.26 2.58
C ALA A 52 13.23 -0.18 1.59
N VAL A 53 13.12 1.07 2.04
CA VAL A 53 12.76 2.21 1.18
C VAL A 53 13.80 2.43 0.09
N MET A 54 15.09 2.46 0.43
CA MET A 54 16.18 2.61 -0.55
C MET A 54 16.15 1.49 -1.61
N ASN A 55 15.88 0.25 -1.18
CA ASN A 55 15.76 -0.88 -2.10
C ASN A 55 14.56 -0.74 -3.06
N VAL A 56 13.41 -0.27 -2.56
CA VAL A 56 12.23 -0.03 -3.38
C VAL A 56 12.48 1.10 -4.38
N GLU A 57 13.10 2.21 -3.95
CA GLU A 57 13.46 3.31 -4.85
C GLU A 57 14.39 2.84 -5.96
N HIS A 58 15.42 2.05 -5.63
CA HIS A 58 16.32 1.49 -6.61
C HIS A 58 15.61 0.54 -7.59
N ALA A 59 14.73 -0.33 -7.09
CA ALA A 59 13.93 -1.20 -7.94
C ALA A 59 13.01 -0.42 -8.89
N LEU A 60 12.39 0.67 -8.41
CA LEU A 60 11.56 1.55 -9.25
C LEU A 60 12.37 2.19 -10.37
N ILE A 61 13.60 2.65 -10.10
CA ILE A 61 14.49 3.20 -11.12
C ILE A 61 14.80 2.15 -12.19
N ILE A 62 15.10 0.90 -11.80
CA ILE A 62 15.37 -0.19 -12.75
C ILE A 62 14.14 -0.44 -13.64
N VAL A 63 12.96 -0.54 -13.04
CA VAL A 63 11.71 -0.77 -13.80
C VAL A 63 11.46 0.38 -14.77
N GLN A 64 11.69 1.62 -14.35
CA GLN A 64 11.54 2.79 -15.21
C GLN A 64 12.50 2.75 -16.41
N GLN A 65 13.76 2.36 -16.20
CA GLN A 65 14.74 2.19 -17.28
C GLN A 65 14.34 1.08 -18.26
N GLN A 66 13.84 -0.04 -17.75
CA GLN A 66 13.35 -1.13 -18.60
C GLN A 66 12.14 -0.70 -19.45
N LEU A 67 11.18 0.00 -18.84
CA LEU A 67 10.02 0.55 -19.57
C LEU A 67 10.45 1.53 -20.66
N GLN A 68 11.41 2.40 -20.37
CA GLN A 68 11.96 3.34 -21.36
C GLN A 68 12.54 2.60 -22.57
N SER A 69 13.32 1.53 -22.32
CA SER A 69 13.87 0.70 -23.41
C SER A 69 12.78 0.02 -24.25
N VAL A 70 11.72 -0.49 -23.61
CA VAL A 70 10.59 -1.11 -24.32
C VAL A 70 9.85 -0.09 -25.19
N VAL A 71 9.64 1.13 -24.68
CA VAL A 71 9.02 2.23 -25.44
C VAL A 71 9.87 2.59 -26.67
N GLU A 72 11.19 2.68 -26.51
CA GLU A 72 12.12 2.94 -27.62
C GLU A 72 12.07 1.83 -28.68
N GLN A 73 12.06 0.57 -28.26
CA GLN A 73 11.92 -0.57 -29.18
C GLN A 73 10.58 -0.54 -29.94
N LEU A 74 9.48 -0.20 -29.27
CA LEU A 74 8.15 -0.03 -29.88
C LEU A 74 8.13 1.10 -30.91
N GLN A 75 8.75 2.23 -30.61
CA GLN A 75 8.86 3.36 -31.54
C GLN A 75 9.68 2.98 -32.78
N LEU A 76 10.81 2.29 -32.60
CA LEU A 76 11.63 1.77 -33.68
C LEU A 76 10.86 0.77 -34.54
N TYR A 77 10.15 -0.16 -33.91
CA TYR A 77 9.31 -1.14 -34.61
C TYR A 77 8.24 -0.47 -35.49
N ASN A 78 7.51 0.51 -34.93
CA ASN A 78 6.49 1.26 -35.67
C ASN A 78 7.09 2.04 -36.85
N LYS A 79 8.25 2.69 -36.65
CA LYS A 79 8.97 3.39 -37.73
C LYS A 79 9.39 2.41 -38.83
N ASN A 80 9.90 1.24 -38.48
CA ASN A 80 10.36 0.24 -39.44
C ASN A 80 9.20 -0.42 -40.20
N LYS A 81 8.05 -0.64 -39.56
CA LYS A 81 6.82 -1.07 -40.24
C LYS A 81 6.31 -0.01 -41.22
N SER A 82 6.36 1.27 -40.83
CA SER A 82 5.96 2.38 -41.70
C SER A 82 6.88 2.52 -42.93
N ILE A 83 8.17 2.22 -42.79
CA ILE A 83 9.16 2.24 -43.88
C ILE A 83 8.97 1.11 -44.90
N LEU A 84 8.39 -0.03 -44.50
CA LEU A 84 8.17 -1.18 -45.39
C LEU A 84 6.88 -1.10 -46.23
N GLY A 85 6.18 0.04 -46.22
CA GLY A 85 5.26 0.37 -47.30
C GLY A 85 3.81 -0.15 -47.19
N GLU A 86 3.22 -0.18 -45.99
CA GLU A 86 1.76 -0.25 -45.83
C GLU A 86 1.29 0.63 -44.65
N GLY A 87 1.61 1.93 -44.69
CA GLY A 87 1.02 2.92 -43.79
C GLY A 87 0.23 3.93 -44.61
N LEU A 88 -1.07 3.68 -44.81
CA LEU A 88 -1.98 4.72 -45.27
C LEU A 88 -1.84 5.92 -44.31
N PRO A 89 -1.56 7.14 -44.79
CA PRO A 89 -1.67 8.31 -43.93
C PRO A 89 -3.14 8.38 -43.51
N ALA A 90 -3.42 8.26 -42.21
CA ALA A 90 -4.75 8.53 -41.67
C ALA A 90 -5.08 9.99 -42.03
N TYR A 91 -5.89 10.14 -43.07
CA TYR A 91 -6.37 11.39 -43.58
C TYR A 91 -7.19 12.05 -42.46
N VAL A 92 -6.62 13.11 -41.86
CA VAL A 92 -7.35 14.00 -40.96
C VAL A 92 -8.30 14.80 -41.85
N GLU A 93 -9.44 14.21 -42.16
CA GLU A 93 -10.52 14.91 -42.83
C GLU A 93 -11.21 15.83 -41.81
N ARG A 94 -10.90 17.11 -41.96
CA ARG A 94 -11.56 18.27 -41.40
C ARG A 94 -13.08 18.15 -41.57
N GLY A 95 -13.80 17.84 -40.50
CA GLY A 95 -15.26 17.85 -40.43
C GLY A 95 -15.78 18.69 -39.25
N SER A 96 -16.11 19.95 -39.52
CA SER A 96 -16.75 20.87 -38.58
C SER A 96 -18.18 20.46 -38.23
N SER A 97 -18.51 20.64 -36.95
CA SER A 97 -19.78 21.14 -36.41
C SER A 97 -21.09 20.35 -36.61
N SER A 98 -21.59 19.87 -35.46
CA SER A 98 -22.96 20.04 -34.94
C SER A 98 -24.18 19.59 -35.78
N HIS A 99 -24.90 18.60 -35.28
CA HIS A 99 -26.24 18.88 -34.73
C HIS A 99 -26.62 17.84 -33.68
N VAL A 100 -26.86 18.31 -32.46
CA VAL A 100 -27.57 17.58 -31.42
C VAL A 100 -29.05 17.57 -31.81
N THR A 101 -29.68 16.39 -31.77
CA THR A 101 -31.13 16.28 -31.58
C THR A 101 -31.37 15.16 -30.58
N ALA A 102 -31.60 15.59 -29.34
CA ALA A 102 -32.16 14.77 -28.29
C ALA A 102 -33.61 14.43 -28.65
N HIS A 103 -33.93 13.14 -28.79
CA HIS A 103 -35.29 12.65 -28.66
C HIS A 103 -35.42 11.93 -27.33
N HIS A 104 -36.12 12.57 -26.40
CA HIS A 104 -36.64 12.00 -25.17
C HIS A 104 -37.94 11.23 -25.46
N SER A 105 -38.13 10.15 -24.67
CA SER A 105 -39.43 9.57 -24.25
C SER A 105 -40.11 8.66 -25.29
N VAL A 106 -40.60 7.45 -25.02
CA VAL A 106 -41.08 6.71 -23.82
C VAL A 106 -41.03 5.21 -24.18
N GLY A 107 -40.69 4.30 -23.27
CA GLY A 107 -41.02 2.89 -23.47
C GLY A 107 -40.12 1.88 -22.75
N ASN A 108 -40.72 1.23 -21.78
CA ASN A 108 -40.19 0.22 -20.86
C ASN A 108 -39.51 -1.00 -21.54
N GLU A 109 -38.56 -1.58 -20.81
CA GLU A 109 -38.22 -3.02 -20.76
C GLU A 109 -37.33 -3.69 -21.84
N TYR A 110 -36.14 -4.06 -21.34
CA TYR A 110 -35.24 -5.16 -21.74
C TYR A 110 -34.52 -5.12 -23.11
N THR A 111 -33.27 -5.60 -23.05
CA THR A 111 -32.32 -5.90 -24.14
C THR A 111 -31.57 -4.74 -24.80
N ASN A 112 -30.37 -4.50 -24.28
CA ASN A 112 -29.20 -4.19 -25.10
C ASN A 112 -29.06 -5.25 -26.21
N PRO A 113 -28.70 -4.88 -27.44
CA PRO A 113 -27.32 -5.15 -27.81
C PRO A 113 -26.76 -4.06 -28.74
N PHE A 114 -26.04 -3.10 -28.17
CA PHE A 114 -24.97 -2.44 -28.93
C PHE A 114 -23.83 -3.44 -29.13
N ASN A 115 -24.02 -4.24 -30.17
CA ASN A 115 -23.03 -5.10 -30.78
C ASN A 115 -22.06 -4.21 -31.56
N SER A 116 -20.94 -3.86 -30.92
CA SER A 116 -19.77 -3.36 -31.62
C SER A 116 -18.62 -4.32 -31.38
N GLY A 117 -18.38 -5.17 -32.38
CA GLY A 117 -17.04 -5.62 -32.74
C GLY A 117 -16.33 -6.57 -31.76
N SER A 118 -16.61 -7.87 -31.93
CA SER A 118 -15.58 -8.92 -32.07
C SER A 118 -14.39 -8.88 -31.11
N TYR A 119 -14.49 -9.54 -29.94
CA TYR A 119 -13.36 -10.23 -29.32
C TYR A 119 -13.84 -11.42 -28.46
N ASN A 120 -13.53 -12.62 -28.95
CA ASN A 120 -13.42 -13.94 -28.30
C ASN A 120 -14.32 -14.26 -27.09
N ALA A 121 -15.34 -15.09 -27.36
CA ALA A 121 -16.18 -15.78 -26.37
C ALA A 121 -15.50 -17.01 -25.73
N LEU A 122 -14.28 -16.84 -25.20
CA LEU A 122 -13.59 -17.85 -24.40
C LEU A 122 -13.07 -17.17 -23.14
N HIS A 123 -13.78 -17.39 -22.02
CA HIS A 123 -13.49 -16.92 -20.66
C HIS A 123 -13.70 -15.43 -20.34
N ARG A 124 -14.89 -14.89 -20.59
CA ARG A 124 -15.32 -13.67 -19.87
C ARG A 124 -15.72 -14.01 -18.43
N MET A 125 -14.75 -14.04 -17.52
CA MET A 125 -15.04 -13.70 -16.13
C MET A 125 -15.30 -12.20 -16.09
N GLU A 126 -16.56 -11.79 -16.19
CA GLU A 126 -16.91 -10.39 -16.00
C GLU A 126 -16.74 -10.03 -14.53
N PHE A 127 -15.87 -9.06 -14.26
CA PHE A 127 -15.60 -8.58 -12.91
C PHE A 127 -16.81 -7.76 -12.42
N PRO A 128 -17.27 -7.95 -11.17
CA PRO A 128 -18.44 -7.23 -10.67
C PRO A 128 -18.21 -5.72 -10.68
N LEU A 129 -19.12 -4.96 -11.31
CA LEU A 129 -19.11 -3.49 -11.27
C LEU A 129 -19.57 -2.99 -9.88
N PHE A 130 -18.89 -1.99 -9.34
CA PHE A 130 -19.28 -1.40 -8.05
C PHE A 130 -20.42 -0.40 -8.24
N ASN A 131 -21.58 -0.65 -7.61
CA ASN A 131 -22.77 0.18 -7.72
C ASN A 131 -22.89 1.27 -6.63
N GLY A 132 -21.91 1.37 -5.71
CA GLY A 132 -21.86 2.42 -4.69
C GLY A 132 -22.66 2.18 -3.42
N GLU A 133 -23.49 1.13 -3.35
CA GLU A 133 -24.41 0.91 -2.22
C GLU A 133 -23.76 0.19 -1.04
N ASP A 134 -22.98 -0.87 -1.28
CA ASP A 134 -22.32 -1.62 -0.21
C ASP A 134 -20.93 -2.16 -0.61
N ALA A 135 -19.90 -1.40 -0.22
CA ALA A 135 -18.51 -1.73 -0.49
C ALA A 135 -18.07 -3.06 0.14
N ARG A 136 -18.64 -3.46 1.29
CA ARG A 136 -18.21 -4.67 2.01
C ARG A 136 -18.67 -5.95 1.32
N ILE A 137 -19.82 -5.90 0.64
CA ILE A 137 -20.36 -7.02 -0.13
C ILE A 137 -19.65 -7.11 -1.48
N TRP A 138 -19.36 -5.97 -2.11
CA TRP A 138 -18.60 -5.91 -3.36
C TRP A 138 -17.19 -6.51 -3.19
N ILE A 139 -16.43 -6.09 -2.17
CA ILE A 139 -15.08 -6.62 -1.89
C ILE A 139 -15.12 -8.15 -1.71
N ARG A 140 -16.08 -8.68 -0.94
CA ARG A 140 -16.23 -10.14 -0.73
C ARG A 140 -16.53 -10.90 -2.03
N THR A 141 -17.23 -10.26 -2.96
CA THR A 141 -17.56 -10.85 -4.27
C THR A 141 -16.32 -10.87 -5.17
N CYS A 142 -15.54 -9.79 -5.18
CA CYS A 142 -14.28 -9.69 -5.92
C CYS A 142 -13.21 -10.70 -5.45
N MET A 143 -13.16 -11.01 -4.14
CA MET A 143 -12.21 -11.98 -3.59
C MET A 143 -12.33 -13.40 -4.19
N ARG A 144 -13.48 -13.75 -4.79
CA ARG A 144 -13.65 -15.05 -5.47
C ARG A 144 -12.90 -15.16 -6.80
N TYR A 145 -12.47 -14.04 -7.38
CA TYR A 145 -11.76 -13.97 -8.65
C TYR A 145 -10.23 -14.00 -8.52
N PHE A 146 -9.69 -13.87 -7.30
CA PHE A 146 -8.24 -13.80 -7.03
C PHE A 146 -7.69 -15.05 -6.30
N ARG A 147 -8.28 -16.22 -6.55
CA ARG A 147 -7.81 -17.50 -6.01
C ARG A 147 -6.79 -18.18 -6.91
#